data_AF-A0A959QCR2-F1
#
_entry.id   AF-A0A959QCR2-F1
#
_cell.length_a   1.000
_cell.length_b   1.000
_cell.length_c   1.000
_cell.angle_alpha   90.00
_cell.angle_beta   90.00
_cell.angle_gamma   90.00
#
_symmetry.space_group_name_H-M   'P 1'
#
loop_
_entity.id
_entity.type
_entity.pdbx_description
1 polymer ?
#
loop_
_entity_poly.entity_id
_entity_poly.type
_entity_poly.pdbx_seq_one_letter_code
_entity_poly.pdbx_strand_id
1 'polypeptide(L)'
;QARHDWILSVDADEVLSEELEENLRKLQLQPGHAYSLDRLTNYCGRWIRHSGWYPDWKVRLFDRRTTEWTGDYVHETLRFDRPPVIERLAGRLYHYSYRTSGEHW
;
A
#
# COMPACT_ATOMS: atom_id res chain seq x y z
N GLN A 1 11.71 2.93 14.37
CA GLN A 1 12.79 2.82 13.37
C GLN A 1 12.75 1.43 12.76
N ALA A 2 12.64 1.33 11.43
CA ALA A 2 12.78 0.07 10.72
C ALA A 2 14.26 -0.39 10.72
N ARG A 3 14.49 -1.69 10.95
CA ARG A 3 15.83 -2.31 10.98
C ARG A 3 16.36 -2.68 9.59
N HIS A 4 15.48 -2.66 8.59
CA HIS A 4 15.79 -3.03 7.21
C HIS A 4 15.63 -1.81 6.30
N ASP A 5 16.35 -1.83 5.19
CA ASP A 5 16.27 -0.76 4.18
C ASP A 5 15.00 -0.86 3.34
N TRP A 6 14.48 -2.08 3.19
CA TRP A 6 13.17 -2.31 2.59
C TRP A 6 12.06 -2.04 3.61
N ILE A 7 11.15 -1.17 3.21
CA ILE A 7 10.04 -0.72 4.04
C ILE A 7 8.74 -1.21 3.40
N LEU A 8 7.99 -2.01 4.16
CA LEU A 8 6.58 -2.26 3.91
C LEU A 8 5.77 -1.26 4.73
N SER A 9 5.21 -0.24 4.07
CA SER A 9 4.38 0.79 4.69
C SER A 9 2.92 0.38 4.58
N VAL A 10 2.25 0.08 5.69
CA VAL A 10 0.85 -0.38 5.75
C VAL A 10 0.17 0.36 6.91
N ASP A 11 -1.04 0.83 6.68
CA ASP A 11 -1.82 1.57 7.67
C ASP A 11 -2.44 0.63 8.72
N ALA A 12 -2.81 1.14 9.89
CA ALA A 12 -3.30 0.30 11.00
C ALA A 12 -4.66 -0.39 10.72
N ASP A 13 -5.41 0.14 9.78
CA ASP A 13 -6.69 -0.35 9.28
C ASP A 13 -6.56 -1.13 7.95
N GLU A 14 -5.32 -1.42 7.53
CA GLU A 14 -5.02 -2.23 6.35
C GLU A 14 -4.62 -3.67 6.72
N VAL A 15 -5.17 -4.65 6.00
CA VAL A 15 -4.94 -6.09 6.22
C VAL A 15 -4.54 -6.76 4.91
N LEU A 16 -3.45 -7.52 4.94
CA LEU A 16 -2.97 -8.31 3.80
C LEU A 16 -3.88 -9.53 3.59
N SER A 17 -4.28 -9.82 2.35
CA SER A 17 -4.88 -11.11 2.01
C SER A 17 -3.86 -12.24 2.10
N GLU A 18 -4.30 -13.48 2.34
CA GLU A 18 -3.41 -14.66 2.39
C GLU A 18 -2.55 -14.77 1.12
N GLU A 19 -3.14 -14.57 -0.07
CA GLU A 19 -2.42 -14.56 -1.34
C GLU A 19 -1.29 -13.51 -1.37
N LEU A 20 -1.56 -12.32 -0.82
CA LEU A 20 -0.59 -11.23 -0.82
C LEU A 20 0.54 -11.52 0.17
N GLU A 21 0.22 -12.08 1.34
CA GLU A 21 1.21 -12.52 2.31
C GLU A 21 2.13 -13.59 1.71
N GLU A 22 1.58 -14.58 1.01
CA GLU A 22 2.37 -15.61 0.34
C GLU A 22 3.30 -15.04 -0.74
N ASN A 23 2.78 -14.10 -1.54
CA ASN A 23 3.59 -13.45 -2.57
C ASN A 23 4.71 -12.61 -1.96
N LEU A 24 4.44 -11.88 -0.87
CA LEU A 24 5.46 -11.13 -0.13
C LEU A 24 6.53 -12.05 0.44
N ARG A 25 6.17 -13.23 0.95
CA ARG A 25 7.13 -14.22 1.48
C ARG A 25 8.04 -14.82 0.40
N LYS A 26 7.51 -14.98 -0.82
CA LYS A 26 8.25 -15.53 -1.98
C LYS A 26 9.00 -14.44 -2.76
N LEU A 27 8.74 -13.17 -2.47
CA LEU A 27 9.26 -12.05 -3.24
C LEU A 27 10.78 -11.91 -3.09
N GLN A 28 11.46 -11.84 -4.22
CA GLN A 28 12.86 -11.47 -4.28
C GLN A 28 12.98 -9.97 -4.55
N LEU A 29 13.47 -9.25 -3.54
CA LEU A 29 13.60 -7.80 -3.58
C LEU A 29 14.76 -7.37 -4.49
N GLN A 30 14.46 -6.56 -5.50
CA GLN A 30 15.43 -6.09 -6.49
C GLN A 30 15.74 -4.60 -6.32
N PRO A 31 17.02 -4.18 -6.31
CA PRO A 31 17.36 -2.76 -6.31
C PRO A 31 16.72 -2.01 -7.48
N GLY A 32 16.19 -0.81 -7.24
CA GLY A 32 15.49 -0.02 -8.26
C GLY A 32 14.05 -0.46 -8.54
N HIS A 33 13.52 -1.46 -7.82
CA HIS A 33 12.12 -1.83 -7.87
C HIS A 33 11.33 -1.19 -6.73
N ALA A 34 10.05 -0.95 -6.98
CA ALA A 34 9.05 -0.64 -5.98
C ALA A 34 7.82 -1.52 -6.24
N TYR A 35 7.16 -1.98 -5.17
CA TYR A 35 6.05 -2.90 -5.30
C TYR A 35 4.75 -2.23 -4.87
N SER A 36 3.77 -2.36 -5.76
CA SER A 36 2.43 -1.82 -5.59
C SER A 36 1.43 -2.92 -5.24
N LEU A 37 0.54 -2.58 -4.30
CA LEU A 37 -0.48 -3.47 -3.77
C LEU A 37 -1.85 -2.95 -4.20
N ASP A 38 -2.77 -3.87 -4.53
CA ASP A 38 -4.16 -3.53 -4.86
C ASP A 38 -4.96 -3.29 -3.58
N ARG A 39 -5.22 -2.03 -3.27
CA ARG A 39 -6.00 -1.64 -2.10
C ARG A 39 -7.48 -1.75 -2.39
N LEU A 40 -8.17 -2.59 -1.63
CA LEU A 40 -9.63 -2.73 -1.70
C LEU A 40 -10.26 -2.13 -0.45
N THR A 41 -10.98 -1.02 -0.62
CA THR A 41 -11.61 -0.32 0.50
C THR A 41 -12.97 -0.94 0.86
N ASN A 42 -13.15 -1.23 2.15
CA ASN A 42 -14.43 -1.51 2.77
C ASN A 42 -14.98 -0.24 3.42
N TYR A 43 -16.13 0.22 2.94
CA TYR A 43 -16.82 1.37 3.50
C TYR A 43 -18.17 0.94 4.05
N CYS A 44 -18.39 1.13 5.35
CA CYS A 44 -19.62 0.75 6.06
C CYS A 44 -20.06 -0.70 5.82
N GLY A 45 -19.12 -1.66 5.80
CA GLY A 45 -19.39 -3.08 5.56
C GLY A 45 -19.49 -3.47 4.09
N ARG A 46 -19.40 -2.52 3.15
CA ARG A 46 -19.48 -2.79 1.71
C ARG A 46 -18.14 -2.58 1.04
N TRP A 47 -17.70 -3.60 0.31
CA TRP A 47 -16.53 -3.49 -0.57
C TRP A 47 -16.83 -2.58 -1.76
N ILE A 48 -16.08 -1.50 -1.89
CA ILE A 48 -16.25 -0.54 -2.98
C ILE A 48 -15.37 -0.97 -4.14
N ARG A 49 -16.00 -1.36 -5.25
CA ARG A 49 -15.33 -1.79 -6.51
C ARG A 49 -15.64 -0.91 -7.70
N HIS A 50 -16.38 0.18 -7.49
CA HIS A 50 -16.90 1.05 -8.54
C HIS A 50 -16.59 2.52 -8.20
N SER A 51 -16.94 3.44 -9.11
CA SER A 51 -16.83 4.88 -8.90
C SER A 51 -15.40 5.44 -8.81
N GLY A 52 -14.41 4.77 -9.41
CA GLY A 52 -13.01 5.24 -9.45
C GLY A 52 -12.17 4.87 -8.22
N TRP A 53 -12.74 4.11 -7.28
CA TRP A 53 -12.07 3.66 -6.05
C TRP A 53 -11.37 2.30 -6.23
N TYR A 54 -11.49 1.69 -7.40
CA TYR A 54 -10.92 0.39 -7.71
C TYR A 54 -10.62 0.25 -9.21
N PRO A 55 -9.50 -0.38 -9.59
CA PRO A 55 -8.41 -0.82 -8.72
C PRO A 55 -7.60 0.37 -8.18
N ASP A 56 -7.19 0.30 -6.91
CA ASP A 56 -6.41 1.36 -6.24
C ASP A 56 -5.00 0.84 -5.92
N TRP A 57 -4.11 0.96 -6.89
CA TRP A 57 -2.72 0.51 -6.74
C TRP A 57 -1.90 1.53 -5.97
N LYS A 58 -1.40 1.13 -4.79
CA LYS A 58 -0.51 1.95 -3.96
C LYS A 58 0.86 1.32 -3.85
N VAL A 59 1.92 2.10 -4.06
CA VAL A 59 3.27 1.66 -3.72
C VAL A 59 3.37 1.57 -2.20
N ARG A 60 3.60 0.35 -1.71
CA ARG A 60 3.61 0.04 -0.28
C ARG A 60 4.90 -0.65 0.14
N LEU A 61 5.71 -1.13 -0.79
CA LEU A 61 7.02 -1.75 -0.51
C LEU A 61 8.12 -1.14 -1.37
N PHE A 62 9.13 -0.55 -0.73
CA PHE A 62 10.18 0.23 -1.39
C PHE A 62 11.49 0.25 -0.58
N ASP A 63 12.61 0.57 -1.22
CA ASP A 63 13.93 0.74 -0.57
C ASP A 63 14.14 2.20 -0.12
N ARG A 64 14.12 2.42 1.20
CA ARG A 64 14.24 3.75 1.82
C ARG A 64 15.51 4.52 1.44
N ARG A 65 16.56 3.83 0.97
CA ARG A 65 17.84 4.47 0.59
C ARG A 65 17.74 5.19 -0.75
N THR A 66 16.70 4.90 -1.52
CA THR A 66 16.44 5.48 -2.85
C THR A 66 15.10 6.20 -2.92
N THR A 67 14.43 6.36 -1.77
CA THR A 67 13.12 6.99 -1.66
C THR A 67 13.07 7.99 -0.52
N GLU A 68 12.45 9.13 -0.80
CA GLU A 68 12.16 10.16 0.18
C GLU A 68 10.66 10.42 0.19
N TRP A 69 10.07 10.52 1.37
CA TRP A 69 8.71 11.03 1.50
C TRP A 69 8.73 12.53 1.23
N THR A 70 7.87 12.98 0.32
CA THR A 70 7.76 14.38 -0.07
C THR A 70 6.30 14.82 -0.06
N GLY A 71 6.00 15.99 0.48
CA GLY A 71 4.65 16.54 0.57
C GLY A 71 4.37 17.18 1.93
N ASP A 72 3.33 18.03 1.98
CA ASP A 72 2.80 18.54 3.24
C ASP A 72 2.02 17.44 3.98
N TYR A 73 1.86 17.59 5.30
CA TYR A 73 1.26 16.67 6.30
C TYR A 73 0.01 15.84 5.92
N VAL A 74 -0.62 16.11 4.77
CA VAL A 74 -1.86 15.49 4.29
C VAL A 74 -1.77 14.88 2.87
N HIS A 75 -0.67 15.09 2.14
CA HIS A 75 -0.48 14.58 0.77
C HIS A 75 0.92 13.98 0.57
N GLU A 76 1.36 13.12 1.49
CA GLU A 76 2.65 12.44 1.40
C GLU A 76 2.74 11.59 0.12
N THR A 77 3.73 11.90 -0.72
CA THR A 77 4.04 11.19 -1.96
C THR A 77 5.47 10.68 -1.89
N LEU A 78 5.68 9.41 -2.27
CA LEU A 78 7.02 8.84 -2.39
C LEU A 78 7.72 9.42 -3.62
N ARG A 79 8.82 10.14 -3.39
CA ARG A 79 9.77 10.55 -4.42
C ARG A 79 10.89 9.52 -4.48
N PHE A 80 11.28 9.13 -5.68
CA PHE A 80 12.39 8.23 -5.94
C PHE A 80 13.53 9.02 -6.56
N ASP A 81 14.78 8.70 -6.20
CA ASP A 81 15.97 9.35 -6.78
C ASP A 81 16.07 9.13 -8.29
N ARG A 82 15.58 7.97 -8.75
CA ARG A 82 15.42 7.59 -10.14
C ARG A 82 14.06 6.91 -10.32
N PRO A 83 13.45 6.98 -11.52
CA PRO A 83 12.20 6.26 -11.77
C PRO A 83 12.36 4.75 -11.47
N PRO A 84 11.60 4.20 -10.52
CA PRO A 84 11.69 2.78 -10.19
C PRO A 84 10.93 1.94 -11.21
N VAL A 85 11.28 0.65 -11.30
CA VAL A 85 10.39 -0.34 -11.91
C VAL A 85 9.27 -0.63 -10.92
N ILE A 86 8.04 -0.27 -11.28
CA ILE A 86 6.87 -0.54 -10.45
C ILE A 86 6.32 -1.92 -10.82
N GLU A 87 6.41 -2.85 -9.87
CA GLU A 87 5.86 -4.19 -9.99
C GLU A 87 4.55 -4.29 -9.20
N ARG A 88 3.56 -5.02 -9.73
CA ARG A 88 2.28 -5.25 -9.06
C ARG A 88 2.29 -6.62 -8.43
N LEU A 89 2.10 -6.67 -7.12
CA LEU A 89 1.97 -7.94 -6.40
C LEU A 89 0.53 -8.43 -6.48
N ALA A 90 0.37 -9.73 -6.70
CA ALA A 90 -0.94 -10.37 -6.68
C ALA A 90 -1.45 -10.52 -5.24
N GLY A 91 -2.78 -10.52 -5.11
CA GLY A 91 -3.49 -10.43 -3.83
C GLY A 91 -4.00 -9.01 -3.53
N ARG A 92 -4.58 -8.82 -2.34
CA ARG A 92 -5.28 -7.61 -1.94
C ARG A 92 -4.79 -7.05 -0.61
N LEU A 93 -4.77 -5.73 -0.53
CA LEU A 93 -4.63 -4.98 0.72
C LEU A 93 -6.03 -4.48 1.11
N TYR A 94 -6.67 -5.15 2.05
CA TYR A 94 -8.00 -4.77 2.53
C TYR A 94 -7.89 -3.54 3.42
N HIS A 95 -8.61 -2.47 3.11
CA HIS A 95 -8.59 -1.23 3.88
C HIS A 95 -9.96 -1.00 4.53
N TYR A 96 -10.02 -0.97 5.86
CA TYR A 96 -11.27 -0.87 6.62
C TYR A 96 -11.49 0.57 7.13
N SER A 97 -11.98 1.43 6.24
CA SER A 97 -12.05 2.88 6.49
C SER A 97 -12.92 3.27 7.69
N TYR A 98 -14.09 2.64 7.93
CA TYR A 98 -14.98 2.93 9.07
C TYR A 98 -15.87 1.73 9.43
N ARG A 99 -16.06 1.46 10.73
CA ARG A 99 -16.87 0.31 11.22
C ARG A 99 -18.36 0.63 11.41
N THR A 100 -18.74 1.89 11.64
CA THR A 100 -20.14 2.27 11.88
C THR A 100 -20.39 3.73 11.49
N SER A 101 -21.61 4.03 11.03
CA SER A 101 -22.09 5.38 10.70
C SER A 101 -22.08 6.37 11.89
N GLY A 102 -21.89 5.89 13.13
CA GLY A 102 -21.85 6.72 14.33
C GLY A 102 -20.51 7.42 14.63
N GLU A 103 -19.46 7.17 13.84
CA GLU A 103 -18.20 7.96 13.91
C GLU A 103 -18.24 9.17 12.96
N HIS A 104 -19.35 9.35 12.25
CA HIS A 104 -19.56 10.43 11.29
C HIS A 104 -20.69 11.38 11.76
N TRP A 105 -20.71 11.69 13.07
CA TRP A 105 -21.73 12.51 13.76
C TRP A 105 -23.15 11.92 13.79
#